data_AF-A0A3D4BP17-F1
#
_entry.id   AF-A0A3D4BP17-F1
#
_cell.length_a   1.000
_cell.length_b   1.000
_cell.length_c   1.000
_cell.angle_alpha   90.00
_cell.angle_beta   90.00
_cell.angle_gamma   90.00
#
_symmetry.space_group_name_H-M   'P 1'
#
loop_
_entity.id
_entity.type
_entity.pdbx_description
1 polymer ?
#
loop_
_entity_poly.entity_id
_entity_poly.type
_entity_poly.pdbx_seq_one_letter_code
_entity_poly.pdbx_strand_id
1 'polypeptide(L)' 'MTKSIKTIGVLTSGGDAPGMNAAIRAVVRAATFYERRVFG' A
#
# COMPACT_ATOMS: atom_id res chain seq x y z
N MET A 1 -24.34 7.62 1.37
CA MET A 1 -23.49 7.01 0.33
C MET A 1 -22.07 6.96 0.87
N THR A 2 -21.51 5.77 1.14
CA THR A 2 -20.17 5.62 1.70
C THR A 2 -19.13 5.92 0.62
N LYS A 3 -18.10 6.71 0.97
CA LYS A 3 -17.07 7.14 0.02
C LYS A 3 -16.11 5.97 -0.24
N SER A 4 -15.93 5.58 -1.49
CA SER A 4 -14.95 4.56 -1.84
C SER A 4 -13.52 5.11 -1.69
N ILE A 5 -12.63 4.34 -1.08
CA ILE A 5 -11.22 4.70 -0.92
C ILE A 5 -10.54 4.62 -2.29
N LYS A 6 -10.11 5.75 -2.86
CA LYS A 6 -9.46 5.78 -4.17
C LYS A 6 -7.92 5.76 -4.10
N THR A 7 -7.37 6.14 -2.95
CA THR A 7 -5.94 6.37 -2.74
C THR A 7 -5.51 5.79 -1.40
N ILE A 8 -4.36 5.12 -1.37
CA ILE A 8 -3.75 4.51 -0.19
C ILE A 8 -2.36 5.10 0.00
N GLY A 9 -2.01 5.51 1.21
CA GLY A 9 -0.64 5.89 1.60
C GLY A 9 0.01 4.75 2.39
N VAL A 10 1.26 4.39 2.06
CA VAL A 10 2.01 3.32 2.72
C VAL A 10 3.28 3.89 3.32
N LEU A 11 3.24 4.15 4.62
CA LEU A 11 4.41 4.61 5.38
C LEU A 11 5.04 3.43 6.13
N THR A 12 6.34 3.26 6.00
CA THR A 12 7.12 2.40 6.87
C THR A 12 7.74 3.22 8.00
N SER A 13 7.26 3.01 9.22
CA SER A 13 7.85 3.61 10.42
C SER A 13 8.83 2.64 11.09
N GLY A 14 9.80 3.18 11.83
CA GLY A 14 10.82 2.39 12.53
C GLY A 14 12.06 2.10 11.68
N GLY A 15 12.88 1.14 12.13
CA GLY A 15 14.08 0.69 11.42
C GLY A 15 13.79 -0.45 10.44
N ASP A 16 14.77 -0.77 9.59
CA ASP A 16 14.62 -1.80 8.57
C ASP A 16 14.45 -3.19 9.19
N ALA A 17 13.40 -3.89 8.75
CA ALA A 17 13.09 -5.24 9.13
C ALA A 17 12.97 -6.15 7.89
N PRO A 18 13.43 -7.42 7.99
CA PRO A 18 13.22 -8.40 6.92
C PRO A 18 11.74 -8.49 6.53
N GLY A 19 11.46 -8.45 5.23
CA GLY A 19 10.10 -8.60 4.69
C GLY A 19 9.33 -7.30 4.45
N MET A 20 9.83 -6.13 4.88
CA MET A 20 9.16 -4.85 4.61
C MET A 20 8.95 -4.58 3.12
N ASN A 21 9.99 -4.81 2.30
CA ASN A 21 9.88 -4.67 0.85
C ASN A 21 8.86 -5.64 0.23
N ALA A 22 8.74 -6.86 0.78
CA ALA A 22 7.75 -7.83 0.33
C ALA A 22 6.33 -7.37 0.68
N ALA A 23 6.13 -6.81 1.87
CA ALA A 23 4.85 -6.24 2.30
C ALA A 23 4.44 -5.04 1.44
N ILE A 24 5.34 -4.07 1.22
CA ILE A 24 5.09 -2.93 0.32
C ILE A 24 4.70 -3.43 -1.07
N ARG A 25 5.44 -4.40 -1.61
CA ARG A 25 5.15 -4.98 -2.92
C ARG A 25 3.79 -5.67 -2.98
N ALA A 26 3.39 -6.39 -1.93
CA ALA A 26 2.08 -7.01 -1.84
C ALA A 26 0.96 -5.95 -1.86
N VAL A 27 1.11 -4.87 -1.09
CA VAL A 27 0.15 -3.75 -1.04
C VAL A 27 0.02 -3.07 -2.41
N VAL A 28 1.13 -2.74 -3.06
CA VAL A 28 1.12 -2.10 -4.39
C VAL A 28 0.43 -3.01 -5.41
N ARG A 29 0.76 -4.31 -5.45
CA ARG A 29 0.15 -5.25 -6.39
C ARG A 29 -1.35 -5.42 -6.17
N ALA A 30 -1.78 -5.53 -4.91
CA ALA A 30 -3.19 -5.62 -4.58
C ALA A 30 -3.93 -4.34 -5.00
N ALA A 31 -3.37 -3.16 -4.69
CA ALA A 31 -3.96 -1.89 -5.07
C ALA A 31 -4.08 -1.74 -6.60
N THR A 32 -3.07 -2.15 -7.37
CA THR A 32 -3.15 -2.18 -8.84
C THR A 32 -4.28 -3.07 -9.34
N PHE A 33 -4.44 -4.27 -8.77
CA PHE A 33 -5.53 -5.18 -9.13
C PHE A 33 -6.91 -4.59 -8.87
N TYR A 34 -7.07 -3.83 -7.78
CA TYR A 34 -8.33 -3.15 -7.43
C TYR A 34 -8.46 -1.73 -8.01
N GLU A 35 -7.59 -1.34 -8.95
CA GLU A 35 -7.58 -0.03 -9.60
C GLU A 35 -7.49 1.15 -8.61
N ARG A 36 -6.69 0.98 -7.54
CA ARG A 36 -6.44 2.00 -6.52
C ARG A 36 -5.05 2.60 -6.69
N ARG A 37 -4.93 3.88 -6.36
CA ARG A 37 -3.66 4.60 -6.38
C ARG A 37 -2.90 4.40 -5.06
N VAL A 38 -1.59 4.21 -5.12
CA VAL A 38 -0.73 4.08 -3.94
C VAL A 38 0.33 5.17 -3.95
N PHE A 39 0.60 5.75 -2.78
CA PHE A 39 1.75 6.60 -2.49
C PHE A 39 2.55 6.00 -1.34
N GLY A 40 3.88 6.15 -1.37
CA GLY A 40 4.78 5.82 -0.27
C GLY A 40 5.12 7.06 0.53
#